data_AF-A0A6L4AFY8-F1
#
_entry.id   AF-A0A6L4AFY8-F1
#
_cell.length_a   1.000
_cell.length_b   1.000
_cell.length_c   1.000
_cell.angle_alpha   90.00
_cell.angle_beta   90.00
_cell.angle_gamma   90.00
#
_symmetry.space_group_name_H-M   'P 1'
#
loop_
_entity.id
_entity.type
_entity.pdbx_description
1 polymer ?
#
loop_
_entity_poly.entity_id
_entity_poly.type
_entity_poly.pdbx_seq_one_letter_code
_entity_poly.pdbx_strand_id
1 'polypeptide(L)' 'MSKKLYDVAIPLGTYEDREGNEKTRWQNVGAILEGEKGPYLLLDRWFNPAGMPNPENRTSVILTLMEPKK' A
#
# COMPACT_ATOMS: atom_id res chain seq x y z
N MET A 1 -10.26 -20.00 -1.69
CA MET A 1 -9.41 -18.81 -1.46
C MET A 1 -9.93 -17.73 -2.37
N SER A 2 -10.38 -16.59 -1.84
CA SER A 2 -10.79 -15.44 -2.67
C SER A 2 -9.60 -14.97 -3.51
N LYS A 3 -9.85 -14.61 -4.77
CA LYS A 3 -8.80 -14.13 -5.68
C LYS A 3 -8.27 -12.79 -5.18
N LYS A 4 -6.95 -12.67 -5.04
CA LYS A 4 -6.31 -11.37 -4.77
C LYS A 4 -6.33 -10.52 -6.04
N LEU A 5 -6.92 -9.33 -5.94
CA LEU A 5 -7.01 -8.37 -7.04
C LEU A 5 -5.82 -7.41 -7.01
N TYR A 6 -5.45 -6.90 -5.82
CA TYR A 6 -4.35 -5.96 -5.64
C TYR A 6 -3.62 -6.18 -4.32
N ASP A 7 -2.35 -5.81 -4.30
CA ASP A 7 -1.60 -5.50 -3.09
C ASP A 7 -1.84 -4.03 -2.72
N VAL A 8 -2.04 -3.74 -1.43
CA VAL A 8 -2.24 -2.38 -0.94
C VAL A 8 -0.94 -1.91 -0.31
N ALA A 9 -0.35 -0.83 -0.83
CA ALA A 9 0.98 -0.38 -0.45
C ALA A 9 1.02 1.12 -0.11
N ILE A 10 1.97 1.48 0.74
CA ILE A 10 2.30 2.86 1.10
C ILE A 10 3.75 3.18 0.75
N PRO A 11 4.09 4.45 0.44
CA PRO A 11 5.47 4.89 0.34
C PRO A 11 6.04 5.08 1.75
N LEU A 12 7.07 4.32 2.12
CA LEU A 12 7.80 4.51 3.39
C LEU A 12 8.96 5.50 3.28
N GLY A 13 9.39 5.83 2.07
CA GLY A 13 10.53 6.71 1.81
C GLY A 13 11.13 6.42 0.45
N THR A 14 12.35 6.92 0.22
CA THR A 14 13.11 6.68 -1.01
C THR A 14 14.50 6.11 -0.70
N TYR A 15 15.10 5.44 -1.68
CA TYR A 15 16.45 4.90 -1.61
C TYR A 15 17.11 5.00 -2.98
N GLU A 16 18.43 5.19 -3.00
CA GLU A 16 19.21 5.12 -4.24
C GLU A 16 19.51 3.67 -4.58
N ASP A 17 19.34 3.30 -5.84
CA ASP A 17 19.82 2.03 -6.36
C ASP A 17 21.31 2.09 -6.76
N ARG A 18 21.85 0.96 -7.22
CA ARG A 18 23.27 0.85 -7.59
C ARG A 18 23.68 1.74 -8.76
N GLU A 19 22.71 2.25 -9.52
CA GLU A 19 22.91 3.12 -10.67
C GLU A 19 22.74 4.60 -10.30
N GLY A 20 22.45 4.90 -9.02
CA GLY A 20 22.23 6.25 -8.51
C GLY A 20 20.82 6.77 -8.75
N ASN A 21 19.88 5.93 -9.18
CA ASN A 21 18.49 6.35 -9.38
C ASN A 21 17.73 6.31 -8.06
N GLU A 22 16.99 7.38 -7.76
CA GLU A 22 16.09 7.43 -6.61
C GLU A 22 14.85 6.56 -6.86
N LYS A 23 14.58 5.62 -5.94
CA LYS A 23 13.44 4.70 -5.99
C LYS A 23 12.61 4.80 -4.72
N THR A 24 11.29 4.81 -4.89
CA THR A 24 10.37 4.73 -3.75
C THR A 24 10.45 3.34 -3.10
N ARG A 25 10.61 3.33 -1.78
CA ARG A 25 10.44 2.14 -0.95
C ARG A 25 8.97 1.97 -0.62
N TRP A 26 8.38 0.91 -1.16
CA TRP A 26 6.99 0.56 -0.93
C TRP A 26 6.87 -0.51 0.16
N GLN A 27 5.85 -0.38 1.00
CA GLN A 27 5.49 -1.38 2.01
C GLN A 27 4.06 -1.85 1.78
N ASN A 28 3.88 -3.16 1.67
CA ASN A 28 2.56 -3.76 1.66
C ASN A 28 1.93 -3.65 3.06
N VAL A 29 0.67 -3.23 3.12
CA VAL A 29 -0.13 -3.05 4.34
C VAL A 29 -1.48 -3.77 4.25
N GLY A 30 -1.68 -4.59 3.22
CA GLY A 30 -2.94 -5.27 2.97
C GLY A 30 -3.13 -5.72 1.52
N ALA A 31 -4.36 -6.11 1.21
CA ALA A 31 -4.76 -6.58 -0.10
C ALA A 31 -6.22 -6.26 -0.40
N ILE A 32 -6.54 -6.08 -1.68
CA ILE A 32 -7.91 -6.10 -2.18
C ILE A 32 -8.23 -7.52 -2.65
N LEU A 33 -9.28 -8.12 -2.10
CA LEU A 33 -9.74 -9.46 -2.43
C LEU A 33 -11.10 -9.40 -3.12
N GLU A 34 -11.32 -10.31 -4.06
CA GLU A 34 -12.62 -10.51 -4.68
C GLU A 34 -13.66 -11.00 -3.66
N GLY A 35 -14.89 -10.48 -3.76
CA GLY A 35 -16.01 -10.82 -2.89
C GLY A 35 -17.36 -10.75 -3.61
N GLU A 36 -18.37 -11.44 -3.09
CA GLU A 36 -19.69 -11.62 -3.73
C GLU A 36 -20.49 -10.32 -3.88
N LYS A 37 -20.27 -9.35 -2.98
CA LYS A 37 -20.93 -8.03 -2.99
C LYS A 37 -20.04 -6.91 -3.53
N GLY A 38 -18.93 -7.29 -4.16
CA GLY A 38 -17.84 -6.41 -4.53
C GLY A 38 -16.55 -6.71 -3.76
N PRO A 39 -15.42 -6.10 -4.18
CA PRO A 39 -14.14 -6.31 -3.52
C PRO A 39 -14.14 -5.81 -2.07
N TYR A 40 -13.33 -6.44 -1.23
CA TYR A 40 -13.09 -5.97 0.13
C TYR A 40 -11.60 -5.79 0.40
N LEU A 41 -11.30 -4.83 1.27
CA LEU A 41 -9.97 -4.56 1.78
C LEU A 41 -9.70 -5.46 2.97
N LEU A 42 -8.65 -6.27 2.87
CA LEU A 42 -7.99 -6.84 4.02
C LEU A 42 -6.83 -5.93 4.39
N LEU A 43 -6.93 -5.26 5.54
CA LEU A 43 -5.88 -4.39 6.06
C LEU A 43 -5.12 -5.11 7.17
N ASP A 44 -3.80 -5.04 7.14
CA ASP A 44 -2.97 -5.61 8.19
C ASP A 44 -3.23 -4.91 9.53
N ARG A 45 -3.48 -5.71 10.57
CA ARG A 45 -3.86 -5.20 11.91
C ARG A 45 -2.82 -4.26 12.52
N TRP A 46 -1.55 -4.38 12.14
CA TRP A 46 -0.48 -3.53 12.65
C TRP A 46 -0.44 -2.15 11.98
N PHE A 47 -1.06 -1.99 10.81
CA PHE A 47 -0.97 -0.75 10.06
C PHE A 47 -1.88 0.32 10.68
N ASN A 48 -1.25 1.41 11.13
CA ASN A 48 -1.93 2.58 11.66
C ASN A 48 -1.66 3.81 10.77
N PRO A 49 -2.67 4.30 10.02
CA PRO A 49 -2.53 5.47 9.16
C PRO A 49 -2.02 6.73 9.87
N ALA A 50 -2.28 6.88 11.19
CA ALA A 50 -1.83 8.03 11.96
C ALA A 50 -0.31 8.11 12.11
N GLY A 51 0.42 7.02 11.84
CA GLY A 51 1.89 6.99 11.84
C GLY A 51 2.54 7.47 10.54
N MET A 52 1.76 7.79 9.50
CA MET A 52 2.28 8.22 8.21
C MET A 52 2.70 9.71 8.23
N PRO A 53 3.72 10.10 7.44
CA PRO A 53 4.03 11.51 7.22
C PRO A 53 2.80 12.28 6.71
N ASN A 54 2.49 13.41 7.36
CA ASN A 54 1.33 14.24 7.03
C ASN A 54 1.70 15.73 6.94
N PRO A 55 2.60 16.13 6.02
CA PRO A 55 3.11 17.50 5.94
C PRO A 55 2.02 18.54 5.63
N GLU A 56 0.95 18.13 4.96
CA GLU A 56 -0.17 18.99 4.59
C GLU A 56 -1.36 18.90 5.56
N ASN A 57 -1.18 18.21 6.70
CA ASN A 57 -2.21 18.01 7.72
C ASN A 57 -3.57 17.55 7.15
N ARG A 58 -3.53 16.63 6.18
CA ARG A 58 -4.72 16.05 5.55
C ARG A 58 -5.40 15.08 6.52
N THR A 59 -6.72 14.95 6.40
CA THR A 59 -7.52 13.97 7.16
C THR A 59 -7.52 12.57 6.55
N SER A 60 -6.95 12.43 5.36
CA SER A 60 -6.92 11.19 4.57
C SER A 60 -5.49 10.70 4.32
N VAL A 61 -5.35 9.39 4.13
CA VAL A 61 -4.12 8.75 3.66
C VAL A 61 -4.34 8.19 2.26
N ILE A 62 -3.30 8.22 1.43
CA ILE A 62 -3.30 7.57 0.12
C ILE A 62 -2.69 6.19 0.25
N LEU A 63 -3.43 5.17 -0.18
CA LEU A 63 -2.95 3.79 -0.32
C LEU A 63 -2.92 3.44 -1.80
N THR A 64 -1.79 2.91 -2.27
CA THR A 64 -1.59 2.53 -3.67
C THR A 64 -2.01 1.09 -3.89
N LEU A 65 -2.82 0.85 -4.93
CA LEU A 65 -3.17 -0.50 -5.37
C LEU A 65 -2.15 -0.95 -6.41
N MET A 66 -1.38 -1.98 -6.07
CA MET A 66 -0.38 -2.58 -6.94
C MET A 66 -0.89 -3.89 -7.50
N GLU A 67 -0.64 -4.14 -8.77
CA GLU A 67 -0.92 -5.45 -9.35
C GLU A 67 -0.14 -6.54 -8.61
N PRO A 68 -0.77 -7.67 -8.28
CA PRO A 68 -0.09 -8.78 -7.64
C PRO A 68 1.07 -9.26 -8.50
N LYS A 69 2.26 -9.39 -7.93
CA LYS A 69 3.36 -10.07 -8.61
C LYS A 69 2.93 -11.52 -8.87
N LYS A 70 3.09 -11.97 -10.11
CA LYS A 70 2.82 -13.35 -10.54
C LYS A 70 3.80 -14.33 -9.89
#